data_AF-A0A951YZW3-F1
#
_entry.id   AF-A0A951YZW3-F1
#
_cell.length_a   1.000
_cell.length_b   1.000
_cell.length_c   1.000
_cell.angle_alpha   90.00
_cell.angle_beta   90.00
_cell.angle_gamma   90.00
#
_symmetry.space_group_name_H-M   'P 1'
#
loop_
_entity.id
_entity.type
_entity.pdbx_description
1 polymer ?
#
loop_
_entity_poly.entity_id
_entity_poly.type
_entity_poly.pdbx_seq_one_letter_code
_entity_poly.pdbx_strand_id
1 'polypeptide(L)'
;MKRALQRADLRPSRPVAPALAAAAFAVGAMLPVGGGSVAHAAGDESLGAALYESRCTGCHERSVHTRSPRAAGSFDQIRAYVWRWDRYLGGAWQQAEIDAVAQYLNERYYHFPCPQDVCGVAAR
;
A
#
# COMPACT_ATOMS: atom_id res chain seq x y z
N MET A 1 17.27 23.87 46.64
CA MET A 1 16.60 23.29 47.82
C MET A 1 15.73 22.12 47.37
N LYS A 2 16.07 20.92 47.83
CA LYS A 2 15.23 19.74 48.11
C LYS A 2 13.99 19.50 47.22
N ARG A 3 14.03 18.45 46.40
CA ARG A 3 13.06 17.32 46.33
C ARG A 3 13.43 16.47 45.11
N ALA A 4 14.13 15.36 45.30
CA ALA A 4 13.62 14.06 45.73
C ALA A 4 13.56 13.15 44.49
N LEU A 5 14.63 12.36 44.37
CA LEU A 5 14.73 11.17 43.56
C LEU A 5 13.56 10.24 43.93
N GLN A 6 12.61 10.02 43.03
CA GLN A 6 11.78 8.82 43.10
C GLN A 6 12.43 7.75 42.22
N ARG A 7 13.35 7.04 42.86
CA ARG A 7 13.72 5.68 42.50
C ARG A 7 12.53 4.76 42.75
N ALA A 8 12.45 3.74 41.91
CA ALA A 8 11.87 2.43 42.18
C ALA A 8 10.33 2.32 42.15
N ASP A 9 9.81 2.05 40.96
CA ASP A 9 8.73 1.08 40.80
C ASP A 9 9.12 0.09 39.68
N LEU A 10 10.25 -0.60 39.86
CA LEU A 10 10.52 -1.82 39.09
C LEU A 10 9.55 -2.89 39.60
N ARG A 11 8.42 -3.03 38.93
CA ARG A 11 7.53 -4.17 39.09
C ARG A 11 8.28 -5.44 38.68
N PRO A 12 8.43 -6.45 39.55
CA PRO A 12 8.98 -7.73 39.14
C PRO A 12 8.03 -8.41 38.16
N SER A 13 8.50 -8.63 36.93
CA SER A 13 7.84 -9.47 35.93
C SER A 13 7.80 -10.91 36.45
N ARG A 14 6.60 -11.45 36.62
CA ARG A 14 6.40 -12.87 36.98
C ARG A 14 6.82 -13.75 35.79
N PRO A 15 7.66 -14.79 36.00
CA PRO A 15 7.92 -15.78 34.96
C PRO A 15 6.68 -16.68 34.84
N VAL A 16 6.06 -16.68 33.67
CA VAL A 16 5.04 -17.69 33.32
C VAL A 16 5.81 -18.90 32.78
N ALA A 17 6.07 -19.88 33.64
CA ALA A 17 6.56 -21.17 33.19
C ALA A 17 5.42 -21.92 32.46
N PRO A 18 5.71 -22.64 31.37
CA PRO A 18 4.71 -23.36 30.60
C PRO A 18 4.32 -24.64 31.34
N ALA A 19 3.06 -24.77 31.73
CA ALA A 19 2.51 -26.04 32.16
C ALA A 19 2.35 -26.93 30.92
N LEU A 20 3.31 -27.83 30.70
CA LEU A 20 3.19 -28.96 29.78
C LEU A 20 2.16 -29.93 30.35
N ALA A 21 0.90 -29.80 29.92
CA ALA A 21 -0.11 -30.83 30.11
C ALA A 21 -0.23 -31.64 28.82
N ALA A 22 0.45 -32.78 28.78
CA ALA A 22 0.21 -33.81 27.78
C ALA A 22 -1.19 -34.42 28.03
N ALA A 23 -2.14 -34.14 27.15
CA ALA A 23 -3.39 -34.87 27.07
C ALA A 23 -3.54 -35.40 25.64
N ALA A 24 -3.28 -36.71 25.51
CA ALA A 24 -3.59 -37.46 24.31
C ALA A 24 -5.11 -37.40 24.06
N PHE A 25 -5.51 -36.64 23.03
CA PHE A 25 -6.87 -36.70 22.52
C PHE A 25 -6.88 -37.49 21.21
N ALA A 26 -7.76 -38.48 21.21
CA ALA A 26 -7.95 -39.48 20.20
C ALA A 26 -8.18 -38.87 18.81
N VAL A 27 -7.65 -39.58 17.81
CA VAL A 27 -7.89 -39.38 16.38
C VAL A 27 -9.39 -39.54 16.09
N GLY A 28 -10.12 -38.43 16.08
CA GLY A 28 -11.46 -38.32 15.53
C GLY A 28 -11.35 -37.67 14.15
N ALA A 29 -11.58 -38.45 13.10
CA ALA A 29 -11.66 -37.98 11.72
C ALA A 29 -12.77 -36.91 11.59
N MET A 30 -12.38 -35.65 11.65
CA MET A 30 -13.23 -34.51 11.29
C MET A 30 -12.92 -34.13 9.85
N LEU A 31 -13.98 -34.14 9.05
CA LEU A 31 -14.02 -33.86 7.62
C LEU A 31 -13.32 -32.53 7.30
N PRO A 32 -12.69 -32.39 6.12
CA PRO A 32 -12.13 -31.13 5.69
C PRO A 32 -13.30 -30.14 5.51
N VAL A 33 -13.48 -29.23 6.47
CA VAL A 33 -14.15 -27.95 6.16
C VAL A 33 -13.24 -27.29 5.14
N GLY A 34 -13.66 -27.35 3.88
CA GLY A 34 -12.96 -26.76 2.76
C GLY A 34 -12.62 -25.32 3.09
N GLY A 35 -11.32 -25.03 3.18
CA GLY A 35 -10.80 -23.68 3.12
C GLY A 35 -11.13 -23.16 1.72
N GLY A 36 -12.32 -22.59 1.57
CA GLY A 36 -12.63 -21.75 0.43
C GLY A 36 -11.64 -20.60 0.46
N SER A 37 -10.67 -20.63 -0.45
CA SER A 37 -9.94 -19.42 -0.80
C SER A 37 -10.99 -18.38 -1.15
N VAL A 38 -11.10 -17.33 -0.34
CA VAL A 38 -11.74 -16.11 -0.79
C VAL A 38 -10.89 -15.60 -1.94
N ALA A 39 -11.24 -16.01 -3.16
CA ALA A 39 -10.89 -15.24 -4.33
C ALA A 39 -11.51 -13.87 -4.08
N HIS A 40 -10.69 -12.92 -3.64
CA HIS A 40 -11.02 -11.53 -3.83
C HIS A 40 -11.18 -11.42 -5.35
N ALA A 41 -12.42 -11.34 -5.82
CA ALA A 41 -12.70 -10.79 -7.12
C ALA A 41 -12.29 -9.32 -7.05
N ALA A 42 -10.98 -9.07 -7.10
CA ALA A 42 -10.44 -7.81 -7.54
C ALA A 42 -10.90 -7.71 -9.00
N GLY A 43 -12.08 -7.14 -9.22
CA GLY A 43 -12.60 -6.95 -10.57
C GLY A 43 -11.56 -6.17 -11.35
N ASP A 44 -11.00 -6.78 -12.40
CA ASP A 44 -9.93 -6.31 -13.31
C ASP A 44 -9.31 -4.94 -12.99
N GLU A 45 -8.77 -4.76 -11.78
CA GLU A 45 -8.21 -3.49 -11.36
C GLU A 45 -6.82 -3.38 -11.96
N SER A 46 -6.57 -2.32 -12.71
CA SER A 46 -5.25 -2.14 -13.34
C SER A 46 -4.17 -2.04 -12.27
N LEU A 47 -2.97 -2.53 -12.58
CA LEU A 47 -1.81 -2.41 -11.68
C LEU A 47 -1.64 -0.96 -11.17
N GLY A 48 -1.81 0.01 -12.07
CA GLY A 48 -1.72 1.43 -11.72
C GLY A 48 -2.76 1.89 -10.71
N ALA A 49 -4.01 1.42 -10.83
CA ALA A 49 -5.08 1.72 -9.89
C ALA A 49 -4.79 1.11 -8.50
N ALA A 50 -4.40 -0.17 -8.47
CA ALA A 50 -4.09 -0.87 -7.22
C ALA A 50 -2.92 -0.20 -6.47
N LEU A 51 -1.84 0.15 -7.18
CA LEU A 51 -0.69 0.85 -6.62
C LEU A 51 -1.05 2.26 -6.16
N TYR A 52 -1.88 2.99 -6.90
CA TYR A 52 -2.36 4.31 -6.50
C TYR A 52 -3.15 4.25 -5.19
N GLU A 53 -4.14 3.37 -5.07
CA GLU A 53 -4.98 3.27 -3.89
C GLU A 53 -4.19 2.79 -2.66
N SER A 54 -3.10 2.02 -2.87
CA SER A 54 -2.25 1.54 -1.77
C SER A 54 -1.46 2.64 -1.05
N ARG A 55 -1.19 3.78 -1.71
CA ARG A 55 -0.19 4.74 -1.21
C ARG A 55 -0.50 6.22 -1.46
N CYS A 56 -1.07 6.56 -2.62
CA CYS A 56 -1.23 7.97 -3.02
C CYS A 56 -2.33 8.71 -2.26
N THR A 57 -3.26 7.99 -1.64
CA THR A 57 -4.37 8.54 -0.85
C THR A 57 -4.05 8.66 0.64
N GLY A 58 -2.88 8.19 1.08
CA GLY A 58 -2.49 8.17 2.49
C GLY A 58 -2.01 9.51 3.06
N CYS A 59 -1.63 10.48 2.21
CA CYS A 59 -1.10 11.77 2.66
C CYS A 59 -1.98 12.98 2.32
N HIS A 60 -2.85 12.87 1.30
CA HIS A 60 -3.74 13.93 0.86
C HIS A 60 -4.95 13.34 0.12
N GLU A 61 -6.05 14.10 0.05
CA GLU A 61 -7.18 13.70 -0.79
C GLU A 61 -6.86 13.76 -2.29
N ARG A 62 -7.72 13.13 -3.09
CA ARG A 62 -7.62 13.06 -4.57
C ARG A 62 -7.75 14.43 -5.26
N SER A 63 -8.21 15.46 -4.55
CA SER A 63 -8.37 16.83 -5.05
C SER A 63 -7.04 17.43 -5.56
N VAL A 64 -5.89 16.92 -5.12
CA VAL A 64 -4.58 17.40 -5.58
C VAL A 64 -4.35 17.19 -7.08
N HIS A 65 -5.04 16.25 -7.72
CA HIS A 65 -4.89 15.96 -9.16
C HIS A 65 -5.71 16.91 -10.04
N THR A 66 -6.72 17.58 -9.49
CA THR A 66 -7.65 18.44 -10.25
C THR A 66 -7.58 19.91 -9.84
N ARG A 67 -7.03 20.24 -8.66
CA ARG A 67 -6.88 21.63 -8.22
C ARG A 67 -5.97 22.45 -9.14
N SER A 68 -6.21 23.76 -9.18
CA SER A 68 -5.36 24.73 -9.89
C SER A 68 -4.40 25.43 -8.91
N PRO A 69 -3.13 25.66 -9.28
CA PRO A 69 -2.49 25.15 -10.50
C PRO A 69 -2.28 23.63 -10.43
N ARG A 70 -2.32 22.96 -11.59
CA ARG A 70 -2.03 21.52 -11.68
C ARG A 70 -0.55 21.28 -11.40
N ALA A 71 -0.25 20.22 -10.66
CA ALA A 71 1.14 19.87 -10.31
C ALA A 71 1.99 19.47 -11.51
N ALA A 72 1.42 18.72 -12.47
CA ALA A 72 2.11 18.26 -13.67
C ALA A 72 1.49 18.90 -14.92
N GLY A 73 2.35 19.30 -15.86
CA GLY A 73 1.99 19.85 -17.17
C GLY A 73 2.21 18.90 -18.35
N SER A 74 2.67 17.66 -18.11
CA SER A 74 2.86 16.64 -19.14
C SER A 74 2.87 15.24 -18.53
N PHE A 75 2.75 14.20 -19.37
CA PHE A 75 2.88 12.80 -18.93
C PHE A 75 4.23 12.52 -18.25
N ASP A 76 5.33 13.04 -18.80
CA ASP A 76 6.66 12.90 -18.20
C ASP A 76 6.75 13.52 -16.82
N GLN A 77 6.07 14.66 -16.60
CA GLN A 77 6.02 15.26 -15.28
C GLN A 77 5.17 14.42 -14.32
N ILE A 78 4.05 13.84 -14.74
CA ILE A 78 3.27 12.90 -13.90
C ILE A 78 4.19 11.76 -13.45
N ARG A 79 4.86 11.12 -14.40
CA ARG A 79 5.81 10.04 -14.15
C ARG A 79 6.93 10.44 -13.19
N ALA A 80 7.50 11.62 -13.36
CA ALA A 80 8.53 12.15 -12.44
C ALA A 80 7.98 12.36 -11.02
N TYR A 81 6.73 12.82 -10.87
CA TYR A 81 6.09 12.94 -9.55
C TYR A 81 5.84 11.58 -8.90
N VAL A 82 5.37 10.59 -9.65
CA VAL A 82 5.16 9.22 -9.15
C VAL A 82 6.47 8.65 -8.64
N TRP A 83 7.53 8.72 -9.45
CA TRP A 83 8.88 8.28 -9.04
C TRP A 83 9.36 9.02 -7.78
N ARG A 84 9.23 10.35 -7.76
CA ARG A 84 9.66 11.18 -6.63
C ARG A 84 8.97 10.78 -5.34
N TRP A 85 7.65 10.64 -5.36
CA TRP A 85 6.86 10.32 -4.16
C TRP A 85 7.04 8.88 -3.71
N ASP A 86 7.23 7.95 -4.64
CA ASP A 86 7.62 6.59 -4.28
C ASP A 86 8.95 6.60 -3.52
N ARG A 87 9.99 7.27 -4.06
CA ARG A 87 11.28 7.39 -3.38
C ARG A 87 11.20 8.13 -2.05
N TYR A 88 10.43 9.21 -1.99
CA TYR A 88 10.22 9.99 -0.77
C TYR A 88 9.64 9.13 0.37
N LEU A 89 8.76 8.19 0.03
CA LEU A 89 8.16 7.26 0.99
C LEU A 89 9.01 6.00 1.23
N GLY A 90 10.26 5.96 0.73
CA GLY A 90 11.17 4.82 0.86
C GLY A 90 10.80 3.62 -0.01
N GLY A 91 10.04 3.84 -1.08
CA GLY A 91 9.66 2.80 -2.04
C GLY A 91 10.75 2.45 -3.04
N ALA A 92 10.51 1.34 -3.74
CA ALA A 92 11.43 0.78 -4.73
C ALA A 92 10.68 0.28 -5.98
N TRP A 93 9.55 0.93 -6.33
CA TRP A 93 8.85 0.63 -7.58
C TRP A 93 9.79 0.66 -8.80
N GLN A 94 9.69 -0.39 -9.60
CA GLN A 94 10.38 -0.54 -10.87
C GLN A 94 9.73 0.34 -11.93
N GLN A 95 10.42 0.55 -13.04
CA GLN A 95 9.97 1.44 -14.12
C GLN A 95 8.53 1.12 -14.58
N ALA A 96 8.19 -0.16 -14.75
CA ALA A 96 6.85 -0.59 -15.15
C ALA A 96 5.75 -0.22 -14.14
N GLU A 97 6.05 -0.24 -12.84
CA GLU A 97 5.11 0.15 -11.79
C GLU A 97 4.91 1.67 -11.77
N ILE A 98 6.00 2.44 -11.94
CA ILE A 98 5.95 3.90 -12.11
C ILE A 98 5.08 4.26 -13.34
N ASP A 99 5.32 3.60 -14.47
CA ASP A 99 4.61 3.84 -15.72
C ASP A 99 3.12 3.46 -15.59
N ALA A 100 2.79 2.34 -14.93
CA ALA A 100 1.41 1.93 -14.69
C ALA A 100 0.63 2.96 -13.85
N VAL A 101 1.22 3.48 -12.77
CA VAL A 101 0.59 4.52 -11.95
C VAL A 101 0.49 5.84 -12.71
N ALA A 102 1.51 6.21 -13.47
CA ALA A 102 1.49 7.42 -14.30
C ALA A 102 0.40 7.35 -15.37
N GLN A 103 0.24 6.21 -16.03
CA GLN A 103 -0.85 5.94 -16.96
C GLN A 103 -2.21 6.11 -16.28
N TYR A 104 -2.43 5.44 -15.15
CA TYR A 104 -3.69 5.54 -14.42
C TYR A 104 -4.03 6.98 -14.01
N LEU A 105 -3.06 7.73 -13.49
CA LEU A 105 -3.23 9.15 -13.15
C LEU A 105 -3.54 9.99 -14.40
N ASN A 106 -2.89 9.70 -15.51
CA ASN A 106 -3.10 10.41 -16.77
C ASN A 106 -4.49 10.17 -17.32
N GLU A 107 -4.93 8.91 -17.39
CA GLU A 107 -6.26 8.52 -17.86
C GLU A 107 -7.38 9.07 -16.99
N ARG A 108 -7.17 9.13 -15.65
CA ARG A 108 -8.22 9.53 -14.71
C ARG A 108 -8.32 11.03 -14.49
N TYR A 109 -7.21 11.77 -14.58
CA TYR A 109 -7.17 13.16 -14.14
C TYR A 109 -6.57 14.13 -15.17
N TYR A 110 -5.46 13.77 -15.82
CA TYR A 110 -4.64 14.76 -16.55
C TYR A 110 -4.88 14.82 -18.06
N HIS A 111 -5.08 13.67 -18.70
CA HIS A 111 -5.37 13.52 -20.13
C HIS A 111 -4.32 14.13 -21.07
N PHE A 112 -3.03 14.03 -20.73
CA PHE A 112 -1.94 14.45 -21.61
C PHE A 112 -1.62 13.39 -22.68
N PRO A 113 -0.99 13.79 -23.81
CA PRO A 113 -0.40 12.85 -24.75
C PRO A 113 0.55 11.90 -24.03
N CYS A 114 0.34 10.59 -24.21
CA CYS A 114 1.16 9.54 -23.63
C CYS A 114 1.93 8.76 -24.71
N PRO A 115 3.20 8.38 -24.47
CA PRO A 115 3.94 7.50 -25.34
C PRO A 115 3.21 6.17 -25.60
N GLN A 116 3.25 5.72 -26.86
CA GLN A 116 2.47 4.56 -27.35
C GLN A 116 2.95 3.23 -26.76
N ASP A 117 4.24 3.16 -26.42
CA ASP A 117 4.88 2.03 -25.76
C ASP A 117 4.45 1.90 -24.29
N VAL A 118 3.92 2.96 -23.68
CA VAL A 118 3.45 2.98 -22.30
C VAL A 118 1.94 2.86 -22.20
N CYS A 119 1.19 3.69 -22.92
CA CYS A 119 -0.28 3.74 -22.81
C CYS A 119 -1.03 3.02 -23.95
N GLY A 120 -0.32 2.41 -24.90
CA GLY A 120 -0.91 1.94 -26.15
C GLY A 120 -1.36 3.10 -27.04
N VAL A 121 -2.02 2.77 -28.16
CA VAL A 121 -2.64 3.79 -29.02
C VAL A 121 -3.79 4.40 -28.26
N ALA A 122 -3.55 5.56 -27.64
CA ALA A 122 -4.55 6.30 -26.89
C ALA A 122 -5.88 6.31 -27.65
N ALA A 123 -6.91 5.73 -27.03
CA ALA A 123 -8.28 5.90 -27.45
C ALA A 123 -8.55 7.40 -27.48
N ARG A 124 -8.74 7.90 -28.70
CA ARG A 124 -9.05 9.30 -28.99
C ARG A 124 -10.42 9.67 -28.46
#